data_AF-A0A5E6UUW2-F1
#
_entry.id   AF-A0A5E6UUW2-F1
#
_cell.length_a   1.000
_cell.length_b   1.000
_cell.length_c   1.000
_cell.angle_alpha   90.00
_cell.angle_beta   90.00
_cell.angle_gamma   90.00
#
_symmetry.space_group_name_H-M   'P 1'
#
loop_
_entity.id
_entity.type
_entity.pdbx_description
1 polymer ?
#
loop_
_entity_poly.entity_id
_entity_poly.type
_entity_poly.pdbx_seq_one_letter_code
_entity_poly.pdbx_strand_id
1 'polypeptide(L)' 'MSDQSGDHVHYWDDGGGRRDVIIDGQPVTHVIWCDAKAGIAVVADQPLKASDGEHVDFHPVWGEITVLALEAS' A
#
# COMPACT_ATOMS: atom_id res chain seq x y z
N MET A 1 8.31 -24.79 -0.01
CA MET A 1 8.97 -23.77 -0.85
C MET A 1 8.30 -22.45 -0.52
N SER A 2 8.97 -21.55 0.20
CA SER A 2 8.45 -20.19 0.39
C SER A 2 8.58 -19.46 -0.93
N ASP A 3 7.47 -18.98 -1.48
CA ASP A 3 7.50 -18.07 -2.61
C ASP A 3 8.39 -16.87 -2.28
N GLN A 4 9.47 -16.71 -3.06
CA GLN A 4 10.54 -15.72 -2.91
C GLN A 4 10.52 -14.71 -4.05
N SER A 5 9.53 -14.74 -4.94
CA SER A 5 9.46 -13.82 -6.08
C SER A 5 9.36 -12.36 -5.65
N GLY A 6 8.81 -12.10 -4.46
CA GLY A 6 8.53 -10.75 -3.99
C GLY A 6 7.28 -10.15 -4.64
N ASP A 7 6.54 -10.91 -5.45
CA ASP A 7 5.36 -10.43 -6.19
C ASP A 7 4.21 -9.96 -5.29
N HIS A 8 4.27 -10.30 -4.00
CA HIS A 8 3.34 -9.85 -2.97
C HIS A 8 3.68 -8.46 -2.40
N VAL A 9 4.84 -7.90 -2.75
CA VAL A 9 5.29 -6.58 -2.29
C VAL A 9 5.06 -5.57 -3.40
N HIS A 10 4.38 -4.47 -3.06
CA HIS A 10 4.07 -3.40 -4.01
C HIS A 10 4.46 -2.05 -3.45
N TYR A 11 5.08 -1.22 -4.29
CA TYR A 11 5.34 0.19 -3.99
C TYR A 11 4.51 1.06 -4.93
N TRP A 12 4.22 2.28 -4.48
CA TRP A 12 3.45 3.23 -5.28
C TRP A 12 4.09 3.53 -6.65
N ASP A 13 5.42 3.41 -6.78
CA ASP A 13 6.22 3.69 -7.99
C ASP A 13 7.00 2.47 -8.52
N ASP A 14 6.58 1.24 -8.21
CA ASP A 14 7.26 0.01 -8.67
C ASP A 14 7.13 -0.29 -10.19
N GLY A 15 6.45 0.56 -10.94
CA GLY A 15 6.29 0.45 -12.39
C GLY A 15 5.23 -0.53 -12.88
N GLY A 16 4.51 -1.23 -12.01
CA GLY A 16 3.45 -2.17 -12.43
C GLY A 16 2.05 -1.56 -12.56
N GLY A 17 1.97 -0.23 -12.75
CA GLY A 17 0.73 0.48 -13.07
C GLY A 17 -0.11 0.87 -11.86
N ARG A 18 -1.28 1.43 -12.14
CA ARG A 18 -2.23 1.89 -11.11
C ARG A 18 -2.92 0.68 -10.48
N ARG A 19 -3.08 0.70 -9.17
CA ARG A 19 -3.67 -0.40 -8.40
C ARG A 19 -4.54 0.13 -7.26
N ASP A 20 -5.57 -0.63 -6.92
CA ASP A 20 -6.35 -0.44 -5.69
C ASP A 20 -5.86 -1.42 -4.61
N VAL A 21 -5.71 -0.92 -3.39
CA VAL A 21 -5.36 -1.72 -2.22
C VAL A 21 -6.58 -1.82 -1.31
N ILE A 22 -6.97 -3.04 -1.00
CA ILE A 22 -8.09 -3.36 -0.12
C ILE A 22 -7.53 -4.02 1.14
N ILE A 23 -7.87 -3.49 2.30
CA ILE A 23 -7.50 -4.04 3.61
C ILE A 23 -8.79 -4.41 4.36
N ASP A 24 -8.93 -5.67 4.77
CA ASP A 24 -10.11 -6.19 5.47
C ASP A 24 -11.43 -5.88 4.73
N GLY A 25 -11.39 -5.95 3.39
CA GLY A 25 -12.54 -5.68 2.52
C GLY A 25 -12.85 -4.19 2.30
N GLN A 26 -12.07 -3.27 2.87
CA GLN A 26 -12.24 -1.83 2.68
C GLN A 26 -11.14 -1.24 1.77
N PRO A 27 -11.49 -0.38 0.80
CA PRO A 27 -10.49 0.30 -0.01
C PRO A 27 -9.69 1.28 0.84
N VAL A 28 -8.36 1.22 0.71
CA VAL A 28 -7.43 2.12 1.39
C VAL A 28 -6.72 2.96 0.34
N THR A 29 -6.60 4.26 0.62
CA THR A 29 -5.98 5.22 -0.30
C THR A 29 -4.61 5.67 0.23
N HIS A 30 -3.81 6.29 -0.63
CA HIS A 30 -2.49 6.85 -0.26
C HIS A 30 -1.54 5.80 0.34
N VAL A 31 -1.64 4.57 -0.14
CA VAL A 31 -0.70 3.49 0.18
C VAL A 31 0.64 3.79 -0.49
N ILE A 32 1.69 3.90 0.31
CA ILE A 32 3.07 4.13 -0.16
C ILE A 32 3.69 2.78 -0.53
N TRP A 33 3.40 1.77 0.28
CA TRP A 33 3.93 0.42 0.17
C TRP A 33 3.00 -0.59 0.86
N CYS A 34 2.95 -1.84 0.36
CA CYS A 34 2.35 -2.95 1.08
C CYS A 34 3.03 -4.29 0.79
N ASP A 35 2.92 -5.22 1.74
CA ASP A 35 3.20 -6.64 1.57
C ASP A 35 1.90 -7.41 1.82
N ALA A 36 1.30 -7.89 0.74
CA ALA A 36 0.01 -8.57 0.76
C ALA A 36 0.06 -9.91 1.51
N LYS A 37 1.24 -10.56 1.54
CA LYS A 37 1.42 -11.83 2.23
C LYS A 37 1.68 -11.64 3.72
N ALA A 38 2.39 -10.59 4.09
CA ALA A 38 2.61 -10.23 5.49
C ALA A 38 1.39 -9.53 6.13
N GLY A 39 0.47 -9.01 5.32
CA GLY A 39 -0.74 -8.32 5.80
C GLY A 39 -0.43 -6.96 6.41
N ILE A 40 0.54 -6.23 5.85
CA ILE A 40 0.93 -4.88 6.28
C ILE A 40 0.99 -3.92 5.10
N ALA A 41 0.50 -2.70 5.32
CA ALA A 41 0.65 -1.57 4.42
C ALA A 41 1.17 -0.36 5.19
N VAL A 42 1.88 0.55 4.52
CA VAL A 42 2.22 1.87 5.03
C VAL A 42 1.45 2.91 4.23
N VAL A 43 0.73 3.77 4.92
CA VAL A 43 -0.15 4.77 4.32
C VAL A 43 0.20 6.17 4.81
N ALA A 44 0.02 7.17 3.94
CA ALA A 44 0.08 8.57 4.36
C ALA A 44 -1.26 9.02 4.94
N ASP A 45 -1.21 9.90 5.95
CA ASP A 45 -2.41 10.49 6.56
C ASP A 45 -3.27 11.27 5.55
N GLN A 46 -4.59 11.30 5.78
CA GLN A 46 -5.52 12.16 5.06
C GLN A 46 -6.40 12.99 6.02
N PRO A 47 -6.39 14.34 5.92
CA PRO A 47 -5.52 15.15 5.04
C PRO A 47 -4.03 14.94 5.36
N LEU A 48 -3.15 15.21 4.40
CA LEU A 48 -1.70 15.10 4.60
C LEU A 48 -1.27 15.96 5.79
N LYS A 49 -0.48 15.36 6.69
CA LYS A 49 0.09 16.02 7.87
C LYS A 49 1.61 15.93 7.81
N ALA A 50 2.26 16.87 8.47
CA ALA A 50 3.70 16.86 8.71
C ALA A 50 3.95 17.34 10.14
N SER A 51 4.12 16.40 11.07
CA SER A 51 4.23 16.72 12.50
C SER A 51 5.54 17.44 12.85
N ASP A 52 6.58 17.25 12.05
CA ASP A 52 7.88 17.93 12.17
C ASP A 52 8.00 19.19 11.28
N GLY A 53 6.99 19.46 10.45
CA GLY A 53 6.97 20.57 9.49
C GLY A 53 7.79 20.35 8.21
N GLU A 54 8.37 19.17 8.01
CA GLU A 54 9.25 18.86 6.87
C GLU A 54 8.83 17.58 6.13
N HIS A 55 8.43 16.53 6.85
CA HIS A 55 8.11 15.21 6.29
C HIS A 55 6.63 14.88 6.42
N VAL A 56 6.08 14.20 5.41
CA VAL A 56 4.71 13.70 5.47
C VAL A 56 4.61 12.57 6.50
N ASP A 57 3.64 12.67 7.40
CA ASP A 57 3.32 11.64 8.38
C ASP A 57 2.74 10.40 7.67
N PHE A 58 3.31 9.25 7.97
CA PHE A 58 2.83 7.95 7.52
C PHE A 58 2.78 6.96 8.69
N HIS A 59 1.89 5.98 8.59
CA HIS A 59 1.73 4.95 9.62
C HIS A 59 1.45 3.57 9.02
N PRO A 60 1.83 2.49 9.71
CA PRO A 60 1.49 1.14 9.30
C PRO A 60 0.02 0.82 9.60
N VAL A 61 -0.59 0.04 8.71
CA VAL A 61 -1.92 -0.56 8.85
C VAL A 61 -1.79 -2.05 8.61
N TRP A 62 -2.53 -2.86 9.36
CA TRP A 62 -2.51 -4.32 9.27
C TRP A 62 -3.88 -4.87 8.89
N GLY A 63 -3.89 -6.00 8.21
CA GLY A 63 -5.12 -6.72 7.85
C GLY A 63 -4.88 -7.73 6.73
N GLU A 64 -5.96 -8.35 6.27
CA GLU A 64 -5.93 -9.12 5.02
C GLU A 64 -5.87 -8.15 3.84
N ILE A 65 -4.81 -8.25 3.02
CA ILE A 65 -4.54 -7.31 1.94
C ILE A 65 -4.79 -7.97 0.59
N THR A 66 -5.60 -7.32 -0.23
CA THR A 66 -5.79 -7.64 -1.66
C THR A 66 -5.38 -6.45 -2.51
N VAL A 67 -4.58 -6.70 -3.55
CA VAL A 67 -4.13 -5.68 -4.51
C VAL A 67 -4.76 -5.99 -5.87
N LEU A 68 -5.49 -5.03 -6.41
CA LEU A 68 -6.17 -5.15 -7.70
C LEU A 68 -5.51 -4.23 -8.72
N ALA A 69 -5.02 -4.79 -9.83
CA ALA A 69 -4.55 -3.98 -10.95
C ALA A 69 -5.74 -3.25 -11.60
N LEU A 70 -5.56 -1.96 -11.87
CA LEU A 70 -6.52 -1.18 -12.64
C LEU A 70 -6.02 -1.10 -14.07
N GLU A 71 -6.78 -1.69 -14.98
CA GLU A 71 -6.53 -1.59 -16.42
C GLU A 71 -6.53 -0.11 -16.84
N ALA A 72 -5.52 0.29 -17.63
CA ALA A 72 -5.49 1.62 -18.21
C ALA A 72 -6.60 1.71 -19.27
N SER A 73 -7.55 2.63 -19.08
CA SER A 73 -8.62 2.92 -20.04
C SER A 73 -8.13 3.74 -21.23
#